data_AF-A0A2S8HPU1-F1
#
_entry.id   AF-A0A2S8HPU1-F1
#
_cell.length_a   1.000
_cell.length_b   1.000
_cell.length_c   1.000
_cell.angle_alpha   90.00
_cell.angle_beta   90.00
_cell.angle_gamma   90.00
#
_symmetry.space_group_name_H-M   'P 1'
#
loop_
_entity.id
_entity.type
_entity.pdbx_description
1 polymer ?
#
loop_
_entity_poly.entity_id
_entity_poly.type
_entity_poly.pdbx_seq_one_letter_code
_entity_poly.pdbx_strand_id
1 'polypeptide(L)'
;MSTISIIGSGGMAAAIGGLAAKAGFGAQEIAKAAPADAEVIKAFNTHFSHVLAAGPVEGHPLDVFIAGDDAQAKARVSAFIESLGLRPMDTGPLLMARTLEHACLLSLGLIAHSVKHTHFSIGVSLLG
;
A
#
# COMPACT_ATOMS: atom_id res chain seq x y z
N MET A 1 11.28 -17.29 -12.11
CA MET A 1 10.36 -16.14 -12.00
C MET A 1 10.70 -15.43 -10.71
N SER A 2 11.25 -14.23 -10.83
CA SER A 2 11.74 -13.44 -9.71
C SER A 2 10.66 -12.44 -9.29
N THR A 3 9.67 -12.83 -8.48
CA THR A 3 8.66 -11.87 -7.99
C THR A 3 9.22 -11.07 -6.83
N ILE A 4 9.29 -9.74 -6.96
CA ILE A 4 9.64 -8.84 -5.85
C ILE A 4 8.37 -8.19 -5.34
N SER A 5 7.83 -8.71 -4.23
CA SER A 5 6.70 -8.12 -3.52
C SER A 5 7.19 -7.13 -2.47
N ILE A 6 6.83 -5.85 -2.59
CA ILE A 6 7.17 -4.83 -1.59
C ILE A 6 5.98 -4.66 -0.65
N ILE A 7 6.17 -5.00 0.62
CA ILE A 7 5.17 -4.88 1.68
C ILE A 7 5.62 -3.76 2.62
N GLY A 8 4.72 -2.85 3.01
CA GLY A 8 5.05 -1.80 3.96
C GLY A 8 3.91 -1.47 4.92
N SER A 9 4.06 -1.83 6.19
CA SER A 9 3.47 -1.14 7.34
C SER A 9 4.46 -1.19 8.51
N GLY A 10 4.42 -0.24 9.44
CA GLY A 10 5.35 -0.16 10.58
C GLY A 10 6.78 0.29 10.21
N GLY A 11 7.82 -0.36 10.76
CA GLY A 11 9.23 0.05 10.59
C GLY A 11 9.74 0.10 9.15
N MET A 12 9.15 -0.67 8.22
CA MET A 12 9.46 -0.58 6.79
C MET A 12 8.93 0.71 6.16
N ALA A 13 7.83 1.28 6.66
CA ALA A 13 7.36 2.60 6.23
C ALA A 13 8.32 3.72 6.68
N ALA A 14 8.98 3.57 7.85
CA ALA A 14 10.02 4.48 8.29
C ALA A 14 11.30 4.37 7.43
N ALA A 15 11.69 3.15 7.05
CA ALA A 15 12.82 2.91 6.14
C ALA A 15 12.54 3.44 4.71
N ILE A 16 11.33 3.22 4.18
CA ILE A 16 10.88 3.80 2.91
C ILE A 16 10.75 5.32 3.03
N GLY A 17 10.30 5.85 4.16
CA GLY A 17 10.26 7.29 4.44
C GLY A 17 11.65 7.93 4.41
N GLY A 18 12.65 7.25 4.97
CA GLY A 18 14.06 7.66 4.87
C GLY A 18 14.62 7.62 3.45
N LEU A 19 14.17 6.66 2.62
CA LEU A 19 14.57 6.54 1.22
C LEU A 19 13.86 7.57 0.32
N ALA A 20 12.56 7.79 0.56
CA ALA A 20 11.74 8.80 -0.12
C ALA A 20 12.22 10.22 0.19
N ALA A 21 12.67 10.48 1.42
CA ALA A 21 13.31 11.75 1.80
C ALA A 21 14.62 12.02 1.05
N LYS A 22 15.22 10.99 0.43
CA LYS A 22 16.50 11.07 -0.29
C LYS A 22 16.38 11.14 -1.83
N ALA A 23 15.21 11.48 -2.35
CA ALA A 23 14.93 11.90 -3.75
C ALA A 23 14.28 10.90 -4.73
N GLY A 24 13.52 9.90 -4.27
CA GLY A 24 12.67 9.11 -5.16
C GLY A 24 11.72 8.18 -4.44
N PHE A 25 10.45 8.19 -4.83
CA PHE A 25 9.37 7.36 -4.31
C PHE A 25 9.77 5.88 -4.30
N GLY A 26 9.59 5.21 -3.15
CA GLY A 26 10.28 3.96 -2.84
C GLY A 26 10.05 2.85 -3.86
N ALA A 27 8.81 2.69 -4.36
CA ALA A 27 8.52 1.64 -5.34
C ALA A 27 9.09 1.92 -6.74
N GLN A 28 9.19 3.19 -7.17
CA GLN A 28 9.79 3.53 -8.46
C GLN A 28 11.32 3.31 -8.43
N GLU A 29 11.97 3.66 -7.34
CA GLU A 29 13.41 3.39 -7.17
C GLU A 29 13.70 1.90 -7.06
N ILE A 30 12.84 1.14 -6.37
CA ILE A 30 12.98 -0.33 -6.33
C ILE A 30 12.80 -0.92 -7.73
N ALA A 31 11.82 -0.45 -8.52
CA ALA A 31 11.65 -0.92 -9.89
C ALA A 31 12.85 -0.62 -10.79
N LYS A 32 13.54 0.52 -10.60
CA LYS A 32 14.79 0.82 -11.33
C LYS A 32 15.95 -0.09 -10.93
N ALA A 33 16.02 -0.49 -9.66
CA ALA A 33 17.08 -1.32 -9.12
C ALA A 33 16.82 -2.83 -9.24
N ALA A 34 15.57 -3.22 -9.48
CA ALA A 34 15.16 -4.60 -9.60
C ALA A 34 15.69 -5.22 -10.91
N PRO A 35 15.87 -6.56 -10.94
CA PRO A 35 16.12 -7.28 -12.18
C PRO A 35 15.06 -6.97 -13.25
N ALA A 36 15.45 -7.03 -14.53
CA ALA A 36 14.54 -6.71 -15.64
C ALA A 36 13.32 -7.65 -15.74
N ASP A 37 13.42 -8.86 -15.17
CA ASP A 37 12.34 -9.85 -15.11
C ASP A 37 11.50 -9.75 -13.81
N ALA A 38 11.79 -8.77 -12.94
CA ALA A 38 11.06 -8.58 -11.70
C ALA A 38 9.81 -7.73 -11.88
N GLU A 39 8.69 -8.25 -11.40
CA GLU A 39 7.42 -7.53 -11.36
C GLU A 39 7.29 -6.82 -10.02
N VAL A 40 7.16 -5.49 -10.05
CA VAL A 40 7.03 -4.66 -8.84
C VAL A 40 5.58 -4.23 -8.65
N ILE A 41 5.04 -4.55 -7.47
CA ILE A 41 3.70 -4.15 -7.04
C ILE A 41 3.80 -3.33 -5.75
N LYS A 42 3.10 -2.18 -5.71
CA LYS A 42 2.89 -1.38 -4.50
C LYS A 42 1.58 -1.80 -3.83
N ALA A 43 1.64 -2.13 -2.54
CA ALA A 43 0.45 -2.39 -1.71
C ALA A 43 0.71 -2.09 -0.22
N PHE A 44 -0.34 -2.15 0.60
CA PHE A 44 -0.34 -2.08 2.09
C PHE A 44 0.16 -0.78 2.75
N ASN A 45 0.82 0.10 2.03
CA ASN A 45 1.42 1.34 2.54
C ASN A 45 0.42 2.30 3.25
N THR A 46 -0.87 2.19 2.97
CA THR A 46 -1.90 3.08 3.51
C THR A 46 -2.47 2.64 4.86
N HIS A 47 -2.04 1.50 5.40
CA HIS A 47 -2.52 1.00 6.70
C HIS A 47 -1.39 0.78 7.70
N PHE A 48 -1.68 1.03 8.97
CA PHE A 48 -0.80 0.60 10.06
C PHE A 48 -0.95 -0.90 10.32
N SER A 49 0.13 -1.56 10.75
CA SER A 49 0.15 -3.00 10.96
C SER A 49 -0.90 -3.49 11.96
N HIS A 50 -1.14 -2.74 13.03
CA HIS A 50 -2.17 -3.07 14.03
C HIS A 50 -3.59 -2.86 13.51
N VAL A 51 -3.81 -1.95 12.56
CA VAL A 51 -5.12 -1.76 11.90
C VAL A 51 -5.41 -2.95 10.99
N LEU A 52 -4.41 -3.40 10.22
CA LEU A 52 -4.52 -4.64 9.43
C LEU A 52 -4.80 -5.87 10.30
N ALA A 53 -4.18 -5.95 11.49
CA ALA A 53 -4.39 -7.05 12.43
C ALA A 53 -5.75 -6.99 13.16
N ALA A 54 -6.35 -5.80 13.29
CA ALA A 54 -7.67 -5.63 13.89
C ALA A 54 -8.79 -6.20 13.01
N GLY A 55 -8.55 -6.36 11.70
CA GLY A 55 -9.51 -6.94 10.77
C GLY A 55 -10.60 -5.96 10.32
N PRO A 56 -11.76 -6.46 9.88
CA PRO A 56 -12.85 -5.65 9.33
C PRO A 56 -13.35 -4.58 10.31
N VAL A 57 -13.71 -3.40 9.78
CA VAL A 57 -14.32 -2.30 10.55
C VAL A 57 -15.81 -2.30 10.24
N GLU A 58 -16.65 -2.41 11.27
CA GLU A 58 -18.12 -2.44 11.12
C GLU A 58 -18.64 -3.50 10.12
N GLY A 59 -17.94 -4.64 10.02
CA GLY A 59 -18.27 -5.70 9.08
C GLY A 59 -17.80 -5.45 7.63
N HIS A 60 -17.18 -4.30 7.36
CA HIS A 60 -16.57 -3.98 6.07
C HIS A 60 -15.08 -4.36 6.06
N PRO A 61 -14.62 -5.16 5.09
CA PRO A 61 -13.19 -5.42 4.89
C PRO A 61 -12.40 -4.14 4.66
N LEU A 62 -11.16 -4.09 5.14
CA LEU A 62 -10.26 -2.97 4.88
C LEU A 62 -9.79 -2.97 3.42
N ASP A 63 -9.72 -1.78 2.82
CA ASP A 63 -9.28 -1.60 1.44
C ASP A 63 -7.76 -1.59 1.31
N VAL A 64 -7.19 -2.52 0.54
CA VAL A 64 -5.76 -2.47 0.20
C VAL A 64 -5.62 -1.98 -1.23
N PHE A 65 -5.11 -0.76 -1.37
CA PHE A 65 -4.81 -0.19 -2.68
C PHE A 65 -3.57 -0.84 -3.31
N ILE A 66 -3.67 -1.19 -4.59
CA ILE A 66 -2.64 -1.88 -5.37
C ILE A 66 -2.27 -1.03 -6.58
N ALA A 67 -0.98 -0.90 -6.88
CA ALA A 67 -0.50 -0.29 -8.12
C ALA A 67 0.64 -1.11 -8.71
N GLY A 68 0.62 -1.31 -10.04
CA GLY A 68 1.62 -2.09 -10.75
C GLY A 68 1.30 -2.27 -12.23
N ASP A 69 2.33 -2.52 -13.03
CA ASP A 69 2.22 -2.56 -14.49
C ASP A 69 1.85 -3.95 -15.05
N ASP A 70 2.18 -5.02 -14.33
CA ASP A 70 1.84 -6.38 -14.74
C ASP A 70 0.49 -6.85 -14.14
N ALA A 71 -0.44 -7.26 -15.00
CA ALA A 71 -1.78 -7.65 -14.61
C ALA A 71 -1.81 -8.98 -13.83
N GLN A 72 -0.93 -9.93 -14.16
CA GLN A 72 -0.86 -11.23 -13.48
C GLN A 72 -0.28 -11.08 -12.07
N ALA A 73 0.74 -10.24 -11.91
CA ALA A 73 1.32 -9.86 -10.64
C ALA A 73 0.26 -9.19 -9.75
N LYS A 74 -0.50 -8.23 -10.29
CA LYS A 74 -1.62 -7.62 -9.58
C LYS A 74 -2.68 -8.63 -9.17
N ALA A 75 -3.03 -9.59 -10.03
CA ALA A 75 -3.99 -10.64 -9.71
C ALA A 75 -3.49 -11.53 -8.56
N ARG A 76 -2.21 -11.94 -8.56
CA ARG A 76 -1.63 -12.74 -7.46
C ARG A 76 -1.61 -11.97 -6.13
N VAL A 77 -1.26 -10.69 -6.16
CA VAL A 77 -1.29 -9.83 -4.97
C VAL A 77 -2.72 -9.61 -4.47
N SER A 78 -3.68 -9.45 -5.38
CA SER A 78 -5.11 -9.31 -5.05
C SER A 78 -5.65 -10.56 -4.36
N ALA A 79 -5.36 -11.75 -4.90
CA ALA A 79 -5.75 -13.02 -4.29
C ALA A 79 -5.11 -13.20 -2.89
N PHE A 80 -3.86 -12.76 -2.71
CA PHE A 80 -3.23 -12.75 -1.39
C PHE A 80 -3.96 -11.81 -0.42
N ILE A 81 -4.32 -10.60 -0.84
CA ILE A 81 -5.09 -9.64 -0.03
C ILE A 81 -6.46 -10.21 0.36
N GLU A 82 -7.18 -10.83 -0.57
CA GLU A 82 -8.45 -11.51 -0.31
C GLU A 82 -8.31 -12.64 0.70
N SER A 83 -7.22 -13.42 0.62
CA SER A 83 -6.93 -14.49 1.58
C SER A 83 -6.75 -14.01 3.02
N LEU A 84 -6.42 -12.72 3.19
CA LEU A 84 -6.33 -12.05 4.49
C LEU A 84 -7.67 -11.47 4.97
N GLY A 85 -8.76 -11.68 4.22
CA GLY A 85 -10.07 -11.08 4.53
C GLY A 85 -10.14 -9.57 4.26
N LEU A 86 -9.24 -9.06 3.40
CA LEU A 86 -9.15 -7.65 3.02
C LEU A 86 -9.69 -7.47 1.58
N ARG A 87 -10.03 -6.24 1.20
CA ARG A 87 -10.59 -5.93 -0.13
C ARG A 87 -9.53 -5.30 -1.03
N PRO A 88 -9.03 -5.98 -2.07
CA PRO A 88 -8.06 -5.40 -2.99
C PRO A 88 -8.71 -4.31 -3.86
N MET A 89 -7.99 -3.22 -4.08
CA MET A 89 -8.43 -2.07 -4.89
C MET A 89 -7.33 -1.70 -5.88
N ASP A 90 -7.48 -2.11 -7.14
CA ASP A 90 -6.52 -1.75 -8.20
C ASP A 90 -6.62 -0.26 -8.54
N THR A 91 -5.52 0.45 -8.35
CA THR A 91 -5.39 1.89 -8.62
C THR A 91 -4.68 2.18 -9.94
N GLY A 92 -4.29 1.14 -10.70
CA GLY A 92 -3.71 1.25 -12.03
C GLY A 92 -2.20 0.97 -12.08
N PRO A 93 -1.44 1.66 -12.95
CA PRO A 93 -0.03 1.36 -13.21
C PRO A 93 0.87 1.73 -12.03
N LEU A 94 2.13 1.27 -12.05
CA LEU A 94 3.10 1.48 -10.96
C LEU A 94 3.36 2.98 -10.67
N LEU A 95 3.10 3.85 -11.64
CA LEU A 95 3.13 5.30 -11.45
C LEU A 95 2.25 5.77 -10.27
N MET A 96 1.13 5.07 -10.00
CA MET A 96 0.24 5.37 -8.88
C MET A 96 0.85 5.06 -7.51
N ALA A 97 1.97 4.35 -7.44
CA ALA A 97 2.69 4.13 -6.20
C ALA A 97 3.08 5.44 -5.50
N ARG A 98 3.36 6.51 -6.27
CA ARG A 98 3.61 7.85 -5.73
C ARG A 98 2.40 8.40 -4.99
N THR A 99 1.22 8.27 -5.59
CA THR A 99 -0.04 8.72 -4.98
C THR A 99 -0.34 7.93 -3.71
N LEU A 100 -0.11 6.61 -3.73
CA LEU A 100 -0.27 5.77 -2.55
C LEU A 100 0.71 6.17 -1.42
N GLU A 101 1.97 6.48 -1.75
CA GLU A 101 2.94 7.00 -0.77
C GLU A 101 2.50 8.34 -0.17
N HIS A 102 1.92 9.24 -0.97
CA HIS A 102 1.32 10.47 -0.46
C HIS A 102 0.06 10.20 0.40
N ALA A 103 -0.71 9.14 0.16
CA ALA A 103 -1.82 8.77 1.03
C ALA A 103 -1.34 8.33 2.43
N CYS A 104 -0.15 7.74 2.53
CA CYS A 104 0.50 7.50 3.81
C CYS A 104 0.85 8.84 4.52
N LEU A 105 1.39 9.83 3.79
CA LEU A 105 1.64 11.16 4.35
C LEU A 105 0.34 11.86 4.79
N LEU A 106 -0.74 11.69 4.04
CA LEU A 106 -2.07 12.17 4.44
C LEU A 106 -2.50 11.55 5.76
N SER A 107 -2.30 10.24 5.95
CA SER A 107 -2.59 9.55 7.20
C SER A 107 -1.78 10.11 8.37
N LEU A 108 -0.49 10.43 8.16
CA LEU A 108 0.33 11.10 9.17
C LEU A 108 -0.19 12.52 9.48
N GLY A 109 -0.64 13.27 8.48
CA GLY A 109 -1.29 14.57 8.68
C GLY A 109 -2.58 14.47 9.51
N LEU A 110 -3.42 13.46 9.23
CA LEU A 110 -4.61 13.18 10.02
C LEU A 110 -4.27 12.87 11.48
N ILE A 111 -3.23 12.07 11.74
CA ILE A 111 -2.74 11.82 13.10
C ILE A 111 -2.30 13.13 13.76
N ALA A 112 -1.49 13.92 13.07
CA ALA A 112 -0.92 15.13 13.62
C ALA A 112 -1.97 16.19 13.94
N HIS A 113 -3.05 16.29 13.16
CA HIS A 113 -3.94 17.44 13.20
C HIS A 113 -5.39 17.14 13.59
N SER A 114 -5.92 15.95 13.33
CA SER A 114 -7.36 15.67 13.45
C SER A 114 -7.71 14.44 14.28
N VAL A 115 -7.19 13.27 13.91
CA VAL A 115 -7.56 11.96 14.50
C VAL A 115 -6.77 11.67 15.79
N LYS A 116 -5.52 12.16 15.90
CA LYS A 116 -4.68 12.07 17.12
C LYS A 116 -4.35 10.66 17.62
N HIS A 117 -4.71 9.60 16.88
CA HIS A 117 -4.33 8.21 17.13
C HIS A 117 -4.14 7.44 15.83
N THR A 118 -3.51 6.26 15.89
CA THR A 118 -3.23 5.43 14.71
C THR A 118 -4.32 4.40 14.40
N HIS A 119 -5.31 4.26 15.28
CA HIS A 119 -6.41 3.29 15.14
C HIS A 119 -7.52 3.78 14.20
N PHE A 120 -7.18 3.97 12.92
CA PHE A 120 -8.12 4.34 11.86
C PHE A 120 -7.63 3.81 10.50
N SER A 121 -8.51 3.83 9.50
CA SER A 121 -8.22 3.47 8.13
C SER A 121 -8.81 4.50 7.15
N ILE A 122 -8.22 4.59 5.96
CA ILE A 122 -8.79 5.31 4.82
C ILE A 122 -9.26 4.27 3.82
N GLY A 123 -10.50 4.38 3.36
CA GLY A 123 -11.13 3.44 2.43
C GLY A 123 -12.11 4.13 1.47
N VAL A 124 -12.72 3.33 0.59
CA VAL A 124 -13.67 3.75 -0.44
C VAL A 124 -15.05 3.17 -0.14
N SER A 125 -16.03 4.06 0.04
CA SER A 125 -17.43 3.68 0.10
C SER A 125 -18.03 3.70 -1.30
N LEU A 126 -18.64 2.59 -1.73
CA LEU A 126 -19.37 2.50 -2.99
C LEU A 126 -20.81 2.96 -2.73
N LEU A 127 -21.19 4.08 -3.36
CA LEU A 127 -22.58 4.55 -3.37
C LEU A 127 -23.24 3.91 -4.59
N GLY A 128 -24.32 3.16 -4.34
CA GLY A 128 -25.07 2.45 -5.38
C GLY A 128 -25.65 3.36 -6.46
#